data_AF-A0A3A9ES77-F1
#
_entry.id   AF-A0A3A9ES77-F1
#
_cell.length_a   1.000
_cell.length_b   1.000
_cell.length_c   1.000
_cell.angle_alpha   90.00
_cell.angle_beta   90.00
_cell.angle_gamma   90.00
#
_symmetry.space_group_name_H-M   'P 1'
#
loop_
_entity.id
_entity.type
_entity.pdbx_description
1 polymer ?
#
loop_
_entity_poly.entity_id
_entity_poly.type
_entity_poly.pdbx_seq_one_letter_code
_entity_poly.pdbx_strand_id
1 'polypeptide(L)'
;MNFNDMQALSFEIKNLHDKVEIYSKNKDYVYTDVYKSWIVEYNHLLDKYNALANLNITHMSFNTHDLSSTQKTVRNTTIEFFLNNLSNLIRKLESDIEANRLKMAEKKIAPHQMRKCFKLDISGCPINPQYQRNKIFIAMPFSAEYLDSYNYGIVPALNALGYEHYKADNEITNKDIMCKICQQIQACKMAIINISGLNPNVMLEQGLVYGLGKPVIIIKDKNTNAISDLGSIEYIEYSHAGDLRDKLLKALD
;
A
#
# COMPACT_ATOMS: atom_id res chain seq x y z
N MET A 1 -1.28 -11.38 -10.58
CA MET A 1 -2.54 -11.33 -9.82
C MET A 1 -2.46 -10.18 -8.83
N ASN A 2 -3.44 -9.27 -8.83
CA ASN A 2 -3.52 -8.20 -7.82
C ASN A 2 -4.08 -8.80 -6.53
N PHE A 3 -3.31 -8.74 -5.43
CA PHE A 3 -3.69 -9.32 -4.14
C PHE A 3 -4.98 -8.72 -3.57
N ASN A 4 -5.17 -7.41 -3.72
CA ASN A 4 -6.36 -6.72 -3.20
C ASN A 4 -7.64 -7.16 -3.92
N ASP A 5 -7.56 -7.35 -5.24
CA ASP A 5 -8.72 -7.81 -6.04
C ASP A 5 -9.12 -9.24 -5.67
N MET A 6 -8.14 -10.10 -5.34
CA MET A 6 -8.41 -11.46 -4.85
C MET A 6 -9.04 -11.48 -3.46
N GLN A 7 -8.61 -10.59 -2.55
CA GLN A 7 -9.23 -10.47 -1.23
C GLN A 7 -10.67 -9.97 -1.30
N ALA A 8 -10.94 -8.96 -2.13
CA ALA A 8 -12.30 -8.46 -2.36
C ALA A 8 -13.19 -9.57 -2.94
N LEU A 9 -12.70 -10.31 -3.94
CA LEU A 9 -13.42 -11.43 -4.51
C LEU A 9 -13.68 -12.56 -3.50
N SER A 10 -12.73 -12.84 -2.60
CA SER A 10 -12.91 -13.83 -1.54
C SER A 10 -14.06 -13.46 -0.61
N PHE A 11 -14.17 -12.18 -0.26
CA PHE A 11 -15.29 -11.67 0.53
C PHE A 11 -16.62 -11.81 -0.21
N GLU A 12 -16.68 -11.45 -1.50
CA GLU A 12 -17.90 -11.58 -2.32
C GLU A 12 -18.40 -13.04 -2.40
N ILE A 13 -17.50 -13.99 -2.66
CA ILE A 13 -17.86 -15.41 -2.78
C ILE A 13 -18.30 -15.98 -1.42
N LYS A 14 -17.63 -15.61 -0.32
CA LYS A 14 -18.05 -16.00 1.04
C LYS A 14 -19.44 -15.45 1.38
N ASN A 15 -19.70 -14.19 1.03
CA ASN A 15 -21.02 -13.59 1.26
C ASN A 15 -22.13 -14.33 0.49
N LEU A 16 -21.87 -14.72 -0.77
CA LEU A 16 -22.81 -15.55 -1.53
C LEU A 16 -23.02 -16.92 -0.86
N HIS A 17 -21.95 -17.56 -0.40
CA HIS A 17 -22.03 -18.83 0.34
C HIS A 17 -22.91 -18.70 1.60
N ASP A 18 -22.63 -17.72 2.45
CA ASP A 18 -23.36 -17.52 3.70
C ASP A 18 -24.83 -17.17 3.43
N LYS A 19 -25.11 -16.32 2.43
CA LYS A 19 -26.47 -15.99 1.98
C LYS A 19 -27.24 -17.25 1.56
N VAL A 20 -26.63 -18.14 0.79
CA VAL A 20 -27.24 -19.39 0.31
C VAL A 20 -27.46 -20.36 1.46
N GLU A 21 -26.47 -20.52 2.33
CA GLU A 21 -26.55 -21.42 3.49
C GLU A 21 -27.65 -20.98 4.47
N ILE A 22 -27.69 -19.69 4.82
CA ILE A 22 -28.70 -19.11 5.71
C ILE A 22 -30.10 -19.25 5.10
N TYR A 23 -30.24 -18.91 3.81
CA TYR A 23 -31.54 -19.03 3.13
C TYR A 23 -32.04 -20.48 3.12
N SER A 24 -31.15 -21.43 2.81
CA SER A 24 -31.49 -22.85 2.69
C SER A 24 -31.81 -23.49 4.04
N LYS A 25 -31.23 -23.01 5.15
CA LYS A 25 -31.56 -23.48 6.51
C LYS A 25 -32.87 -22.90 7.05
N ASN A 26 -33.23 -21.68 6.66
CA ASN A 26 -34.38 -20.95 7.21
C ASN A 26 -35.69 -21.16 6.43
N LYS A 27 -35.65 -21.87 5.30
CA LYS A 27 -36.82 -22.11 4.44
C LYS A 27 -36.98 -23.61 4.20
N ASP A 28 -38.22 -24.07 4.24
CA ASP A 28 -38.54 -25.48 3.94
C ASP A 28 -38.22 -25.86 2.48
N TYR A 29 -38.22 -24.88 1.58
CA TYR A 29 -37.96 -25.08 0.15
C TYR A 29 -37.27 -23.85 -0.47
N VAL A 30 -36.42 -24.09 -1.46
CA VAL A 30 -35.85 -23.05 -2.31
C VAL A 30 -36.58 -23.03 -3.65
N TYR A 31 -37.10 -21.85 -4.02
CA TYR A 31 -37.79 -21.65 -5.30
C TYR A 31 -36.81 -21.59 -6.46
N THR A 32 -37.24 -22.10 -7.62
CA THR A 32 -36.41 -22.18 -8.84
C THR A 32 -35.83 -20.83 -9.26
N ASP A 33 -36.62 -19.74 -9.20
CA ASP A 33 -36.13 -18.42 -9.62
C ASP A 33 -35.11 -17.83 -8.66
N VAL A 34 -35.21 -18.16 -7.36
CA VAL A 34 -34.19 -17.78 -6.37
C VAL A 34 -32.89 -18.51 -6.68
N TYR A 35 -32.95 -19.80 -6.97
CA TYR A 35 -31.76 -20.58 -7.32
C TYR A 35 -31.11 -20.11 -8.64
N LYS A 36 -31.91 -19.77 -9.66
CA LYS A 36 -31.40 -19.15 -10.90
C LYS A 36 -30.59 -17.88 -10.60
N SER A 37 -31.09 -17.03 -9.69
CA SER A 37 -30.38 -15.81 -9.30
C SER A 37 -29.00 -16.12 -8.67
N TRP A 38 -28.90 -17.20 -7.88
CA TRP A 38 -27.63 -17.63 -7.29
C TRP A 38 -26.65 -18.15 -8.32
N ILE A 39 -27.11 -18.88 -9.35
CA ILE A 39 -26.25 -19.34 -10.45
C ILE A 39 -25.69 -18.17 -11.23
N VAL A 40 -26.51 -17.16 -11.54
CA VAL A 40 -26.07 -15.94 -12.23
C VAL A 40 -25.02 -15.20 -11.41
N GLU A 41 -25.27 -15.02 -10.11
CA GLU A 41 -24.33 -14.39 -9.18
C GLU A 41 -23.01 -15.19 -9.07
N TYR A 42 -23.10 -16.52 -8.94
CA TYR A 42 -21.94 -17.41 -8.93
C TYR A 42 -21.10 -17.32 -10.20
N ASN A 43 -21.72 -17.41 -11.37
CA ASN A 43 -20.99 -17.35 -12.65
C ASN A 43 -20.32 -15.99 -12.85
N HIS A 44 -20.94 -14.89 -12.41
CA HIS A 44 -20.31 -13.57 -12.43
C HIS A 44 -19.06 -13.50 -11.54
N LEU A 45 -19.11 -14.08 -10.33
CA LEU A 45 -17.95 -14.17 -9.44
C LEU A 45 -16.88 -15.11 -10.01
N LEU A 46 -17.29 -16.19 -10.66
CA LEU A 46 -16.39 -17.12 -11.34
C LEU A 46 -15.66 -16.45 -12.51
N ASP A 47 -16.33 -15.57 -13.26
CA ASP A 47 -15.69 -14.79 -14.32
C ASP A 47 -14.61 -13.84 -13.78
N LYS A 48 -14.89 -13.17 -12.66
CA LYS A 48 -13.87 -12.36 -11.96
C LYS A 48 -12.68 -13.24 -11.55
N TYR A 49 -12.94 -14.43 -11.00
CA TYR A 49 -11.89 -15.36 -10.62
C TYR A 49 -11.07 -15.85 -11.82
N ASN A 50 -11.73 -16.28 -12.90
CA ASN A 50 -11.10 -16.70 -14.15
C ASN A 50 -10.19 -15.60 -14.73
N ALA A 51 -10.66 -14.37 -14.75
CA ALA A 51 -9.88 -13.21 -15.22
C ALA A 51 -8.64 -12.95 -14.35
N LEU A 52 -8.77 -13.05 -13.01
CA LEU A 52 -7.64 -12.87 -12.10
C LEU A 52 -6.64 -14.04 -12.20
N ALA A 53 -7.13 -15.27 -12.20
CA ALA A 53 -6.34 -16.49 -12.17
C ALA A 53 -5.79 -16.92 -13.54
N ASN A 54 -6.25 -16.27 -14.63
CA ASN A 54 -6.01 -16.68 -16.01
C ASN A 54 -6.42 -18.14 -16.25
N LEU A 55 -7.63 -18.49 -15.80
CA LEU A 55 -8.25 -19.80 -15.92
C LEU A 55 -9.51 -19.70 -16.78
N ASN A 56 -10.00 -20.86 -17.23
CA ASN A 56 -11.25 -20.99 -17.97
C ASN A 56 -12.14 -22.05 -17.31
N ILE A 57 -12.49 -21.84 -16.04
CA ILE A 57 -13.44 -22.71 -15.36
C ILE A 57 -14.83 -22.50 -15.98
N THR A 58 -15.47 -23.60 -16.37
CA THR A 58 -16.78 -23.59 -17.01
C THR A 58 -17.86 -23.09 -16.06
N HIS A 59 -18.80 -22.31 -16.60
CA HIS A 59 -19.98 -21.86 -15.88
C HIS A 59 -20.84 -23.00 -15.36
N MET A 60 -21.46 -22.77 -14.23
CA MET A 60 -22.48 -23.65 -13.71
C MET A 60 -23.81 -23.42 -14.44
N SER A 61 -24.48 -24.52 -14.75
CA SER A 61 -25.84 -24.55 -15.27
C SER A 61 -26.70 -25.46 -14.39
N PHE A 62 -28.02 -25.33 -14.51
CA PHE A 62 -28.96 -26.28 -13.93
C PHE A 62 -29.89 -26.80 -15.03
N ASN A 63 -30.45 -27.98 -14.77
CA ASN A 63 -31.32 -28.71 -15.68
C ASN A 63 -32.66 -29.02 -15.00
N THR A 64 -33.62 -29.51 -15.78
CA THR A 64 -34.97 -29.85 -15.28
C THR A 64 -34.96 -30.96 -14.22
N HIS A 65 -33.99 -31.86 -14.25
CA HIS A 65 -33.83 -32.94 -13.26
C HIS A 65 -33.39 -32.44 -11.86
N ASP A 66 -32.89 -31.20 -11.77
CA ASP A 66 -32.49 -30.56 -10.51
C ASP A 66 -33.68 -29.98 -9.74
N LEU A 67 -34.85 -29.93 -10.39
CA LEU A 67 -36.07 -29.36 -9.86
C LEU A 67 -36.99 -30.44 -9.29
N SER A 68 -37.96 -30.01 -8.49
CA SER A 68 -39.08 -30.84 -8.07
C SER A 68 -39.95 -31.22 -9.27
N SER A 69 -40.82 -32.23 -9.10
CA SER A 69 -41.75 -32.67 -10.15
C SER A 69 -42.62 -31.54 -10.70
N THR A 70 -42.94 -30.54 -9.87
CA THR A 70 -43.71 -29.34 -10.26
C THR A 70 -42.85 -28.23 -10.86
N GLN A 71 -41.53 -28.39 -10.88
CA GLN A 71 -40.53 -27.41 -11.30
C GLN A 71 -40.52 -26.07 -10.54
N LYS A 72 -41.32 -25.96 -9.46
CA LYS A 72 -41.41 -24.74 -8.64
C LYS A 72 -40.26 -24.60 -7.65
N THR A 73 -39.66 -25.71 -7.24
CA THR A 73 -38.66 -25.77 -6.18
C THR A 73 -37.46 -26.60 -6.61
N VAL A 74 -36.31 -26.37 -5.98
CA VAL A 74 -35.05 -27.06 -6.25
C VAL A 74 -34.85 -28.20 -5.25
N ARG A 75 -34.29 -29.31 -5.70
CA ARG A 75 -34.00 -30.46 -4.83
C ARG A 75 -32.87 -30.13 -3.84
N ASN A 76 -32.94 -30.68 -2.63
CA ASN A 76 -31.91 -30.44 -1.61
C ASN A 76 -30.51 -30.88 -2.08
N THR A 77 -30.43 -32.00 -2.79
CA THR A 77 -29.18 -32.51 -3.38
C THR A 77 -28.51 -31.51 -4.32
N THR A 78 -29.29 -30.73 -5.06
CA THR A 78 -28.79 -29.69 -5.97
C THR A 78 -28.26 -28.49 -5.18
N ILE A 79 -28.92 -28.13 -4.07
CA ILE A 79 -28.48 -27.06 -3.17
C ILE A 79 -27.15 -27.46 -2.50
N GLU A 80 -27.06 -28.69 -2.00
CA GLU A 80 -25.83 -29.25 -1.43
C GLU A 80 -24.68 -29.25 -2.44
N PHE A 81 -24.95 -29.68 -3.68
CA PHE A 81 -23.98 -29.62 -4.77
C PHE A 81 -23.51 -28.18 -5.05
N PHE A 82 -24.43 -27.21 -5.07
CA PHE A 82 -24.11 -25.80 -5.27
C PHE A 82 -23.22 -25.25 -4.14
N LEU A 83 -23.58 -25.50 -2.88
CA LEU A 83 -22.78 -25.11 -1.71
C LEU A 83 -21.39 -25.73 -1.72
N ASN A 84 -21.27 -27.00 -2.14
CA ASN A 84 -19.98 -27.66 -2.29
C ASN A 84 -19.12 -27.01 -3.37
N ASN A 85 -19.71 -26.60 -4.50
CA ASN A 85 -18.98 -25.87 -5.54
C ASN A 85 -18.52 -24.48 -5.08
N LEU A 86 -19.33 -23.75 -4.33
CA LEU A 86 -18.92 -22.51 -3.68
C LEU A 86 -17.75 -22.75 -2.72
N SER A 87 -17.86 -23.76 -1.86
CA SER A 87 -16.79 -24.16 -0.93
C SER A 87 -15.50 -24.54 -1.66
N ASN A 88 -15.59 -25.25 -2.79
CA ASN A 88 -14.44 -25.57 -3.64
C ASN A 88 -13.80 -24.30 -4.22
N LEU A 89 -14.60 -23.37 -4.72
CA LEU A 89 -14.11 -22.11 -5.29
C LEU A 89 -13.45 -21.24 -4.21
N ILE A 90 -14.04 -21.15 -3.01
CA ILE A 90 -13.45 -20.46 -1.85
C ILE A 90 -12.10 -21.06 -1.51
N ARG A 91 -12.02 -22.38 -1.33
CA ARG A 91 -10.76 -23.07 -1.02
C ARG A 91 -9.69 -22.83 -2.08
N LYS A 92 -10.09 -22.87 -3.35
CA LYS A 92 -9.17 -22.61 -4.47
C LYS A 92 -8.64 -21.17 -4.43
N LEU A 93 -9.52 -20.19 -4.26
CA LEU A 93 -9.15 -18.79 -4.17
C LEU A 93 -8.26 -18.50 -2.95
N GLU A 94 -8.57 -19.07 -1.79
CA GLU A 94 -7.74 -18.92 -0.58
C GLU A 94 -6.34 -19.52 -0.78
N SER A 95 -6.26 -20.69 -1.41
CA SER A 95 -4.97 -21.30 -1.79
C SER A 95 -4.16 -20.40 -2.72
N ASP A 96 -4.80 -19.75 -3.70
CA ASP A 96 -4.09 -18.87 -4.63
C ASP A 96 -3.69 -17.54 -3.99
N ILE A 97 -4.48 -17.02 -3.03
CA ILE A 97 -4.13 -15.87 -2.20
C ILE A 97 -2.87 -16.18 -1.40
N GLU A 98 -2.83 -17.33 -0.72
CA GLU A 98 -1.68 -17.70 0.09
C GLU A 98 -0.44 -17.98 -0.77
N ALA A 99 -0.59 -18.64 -1.92
CA ALA A 99 0.51 -18.83 -2.87
C ALA A 99 1.06 -17.49 -3.40
N ASN A 100 0.21 -16.50 -3.68
CA ASN A 100 0.65 -15.16 -4.03
C ASN A 100 1.35 -14.46 -2.86
N ARG A 101 0.85 -14.62 -1.64
CA ARG A 101 1.47 -14.07 -0.43
C ARG A 101 2.87 -14.63 -0.21
N LEU A 102 3.05 -15.95 -0.33
CA LEU A 102 4.34 -16.62 -0.23
C LEU A 102 5.30 -16.16 -1.33
N LYS A 103 4.85 -16.04 -2.59
CA LYS A 103 5.64 -15.46 -3.69
C LYS A 103 6.06 -14.01 -3.44
N MET A 104 5.20 -13.21 -2.80
CA MET A 104 5.53 -11.83 -2.40
C MET A 104 6.52 -11.80 -1.23
N ALA A 105 6.44 -12.76 -0.30
CA ALA A 105 7.38 -12.90 0.82
C ALA A 105 8.77 -13.41 0.39
N GLU A 106 8.83 -14.31 -0.60
CA GLU A 106 10.08 -14.79 -1.21
C GLU A 106 10.80 -13.70 -2.02
N LYS A 107 10.07 -12.69 -2.49
CA LYS A 107 10.65 -11.56 -3.22
C LYS A 107 11.55 -10.78 -2.26
N LYS A 108 12.87 -10.91 -2.47
CA LYS A 108 13.90 -10.21 -1.68
C LYS A 108 13.60 -8.72 -1.67
N ILE A 109 13.08 -8.21 -0.54
CA ILE A 109 12.76 -6.79 -0.38
C ILE A 109 14.07 -6.03 -0.54
N ALA A 110 14.10 -5.13 -1.50
CA ALA A 110 15.30 -4.36 -1.78
C ALA A 110 15.72 -3.55 -0.53
N PRO A 111 17.02 -3.32 -0.31
CA PRO A 111 17.48 -2.61 0.89
C PRO A 111 16.83 -1.24 1.09
N HIS A 112 16.51 -0.54 0.01
CA HIS A 112 15.90 0.79 0.02
C HIS A 112 14.39 0.79 0.35
N GLN A 113 13.75 -0.38 0.39
CA GLN A 113 12.31 -0.51 0.61
C GLN A 113 11.98 -0.91 2.03
N MET A 114 10.81 -0.44 2.48
CA MET A 114 10.23 -0.80 3.76
C MET A 114 9.99 -2.30 3.86
N ARG A 115 10.16 -2.89 5.04
CA ARG A 115 9.94 -4.32 5.26
C ARG A 115 8.46 -4.68 5.39
N LYS A 116 7.67 -3.81 6.01
CA LYS A 116 6.22 -3.97 6.19
C LYS A 116 5.52 -2.64 5.97
N CYS A 117 4.47 -2.62 5.16
CA CYS A 117 3.66 -1.43 4.93
C CYS A 117 2.82 -1.10 6.17
N PHE A 118 3.04 0.07 6.77
CA PHE A 118 2.31 0.49 7.99
C PHE A 118 0.80 0.73 7.78
N LYS A 119 0.33 0.85 6.54
CA LYS A 119 -1.10 1.04 6.23
C LYS A 119 -1.85 -0.25 5.96
N LEU A 120 -1.21 -1.16 5.23
CA LEU A 120 -1.86 -2.36 4.70
C LEU A 120 -1.41 -3.63 5.40
N ASP A 121 -0.43 -3.52 6.30
CA ASP A 121 0.16 -4.64 7.05
C ASP A 121 0.78 -5.76 6.17
N ILE A 122 1.06 -5.47 4.90
CA ILE A 122 1.70 -6.39 3.95
C ILE A 122 3.22 -6.23 3.93
N SER A 123 3.93 -7.28 3.50
CA SER A 123 5.38 -7.26 3.29
C SER A 123 5.76 -6.37 2.09
N GLY A 124 6.75 -5.50 2.27
CA GLY A 124 7.19 -4.56 1.24
C GLY A 124 6.25 -3.38 1.03
N CYS A 125 6.64 -2.48 0.12
CA CYS A 125 5.76 -1.43 -0.37
C CYS A 125 5.02 -1.92 -1.64
N PRO A 126 3.68 -1.91 -1.70
CA PRO A 126 2.93 -2.38 -2.87
C PRO A 126 3.18 -1.53 -4.11
N ILE A 127 3.53 -0.26 -3.93
CA ILE A 127 3.88 0.67 -5.03
C ILE A 127 5.23 0.29 -5.65
N ASN A 128 6.08 -0.44 -4.92
CA ASN A 128 7.41 -0.85 -5.36
C ASN A 128 8.24 0.32 -5.94
N PRO A 129 8.49 1.39 -5.16
CA PRO A 129 9.20 2.58 -5.65
C PRO A 129 10.58 2.21 -6.19
N GLN A 130 10.89 2.74 -7.38
CA GLN A 130 12.21 2.59 -7.99
C GLN A 130 13.23 3.47 -7.27
N TYR A 131 14.38 2.88 -6.96
CA TYR A 131 15.47 3.56 -6.28
C TYR A 131 16.26 4.45 -7.25
N GLN A 132 16.48 5.69 -6.85
CA GLN A 132 17.23 6.69 -7.60
C GLN A 132 18.48 7.07 -6.79
N ARG A 133 19.64 6.65 -7.29
CA ARG A 133 20.94 6.78 -6.60
C ARG A 133 21.38 8.22 -6.41
N ASN A 134 20.96 9.12 -7.29
CA ASN A 134 21.31 10.53 -7.28
C ASN A 134 20.18 11.41 -6.69
N LYS A 135 19.13 10.83 -6.10
CA LYS A 135 18.00 11.62 -5.60
C LYS A 135 17.98 11.72 -4.07
N ILE A 136 17.78 12.92 -3.56
CA ILE A 136 17.75 13.24 -2.13
C ILE A 136 16.36 13.72 -1.72
N PHE A 137 15.83 13.16 -0.63
CA PHE A 137 14.58 13.61 -0.03
C PHE A 137 14.84 14.82 0.86
N ILE A 138 14.03 15.87 0.78
CA ILE A 138 14.15 17.08 1.59
C ILE A 138 12.87 17.28 2.38
N ALA A 139 12.96 17.27 3.70
CA ALA A 139 11.91 17.72 4.60
C ALA A 139 12.31 19.05 5.23
N MET A 140 11.42 20.03 5.25
CA MET A 140 11.68 21.34 5.84
C MET A 140 10.37 22.03 6.23
N PRO A 141 10.42 23.04 7.13
CA PRO A 141 9.22 23.79 7.46
C PRO A 141 8.78 24.63 6.26
N PHE A 142 7.46 24.79 6.09
CA PHE A 142 6.87 25.54 4.97
C PHE A 142 6.94 27.06 5.10
N SER A 143 7.33 27.57 6.28
CA SER A 143 7.39 29.01 6.56
C SER A 143 8.36 29.71 5.61
N ALA A 144 8.00 30.93 5.18
CA ALA A 144 8.80 31.73 4.26
C ALA A 144 10.21 32.01 4.77
N GLU A 145 10.39 32.05 6.09
CA GLU A 145 11.68 32.28 6.76
C GLU A 145 12.75 31.23 6.43
N TYR A 146 12.35 30.01 6.03
CA TYR A 146 13.30 28.94 5.69
C TYR A 146 13.52 28.78 4.18
N LEU A 147 12.81 29.53 3.34
CA LEU A 147 12.93 29.40 1.88
C LEU A 147 14.34 29.73 1.38
N ASP A 148 15.03 30.68 2.01
CA ASP A 148 16.41 31.01 1.63
C ASP A 148 17.38 29.85 1.92
N SER A 149 17.20 29.16 3.05
CA SER A 149 18.00 27.97 3.39
C SER A 149 17.83 26.88 2.32
N TYR A 150 16.65 26.77 1.73
CA TYR A 150 16.37 25.83 0.66
C TYR A 150 16.92 26.31 -0.70
N ASN A 151 16.49 27.48 -1.17
CA ASN A 151 16.78 27.99 -2.50
C ASN A 151 18.25 28.35 -2.71
N TYR A 152 18.92 28.85 -1.66
CA TYR A 152 20.30 29.33 -1.74
C TYR A 152 21.29 28.49 -0.93
N GLY A 153 20.81 27.60 -0.07
CA GLY A 153 21.63 26.67 0.71
C GLY A 153 21.62 25.26 0.14
N ILE A 154 20.51 24.56 0.34
CA ILE A 154 20.36 23.13 -0.01
C ILE A 154 20.43 22.92 -1.52
N VAL A 155 19.58 23.58 -2.30
CA VAL A 155 19.47 23.35 -3.75
C VAL A 155 20.81 23.60 -4.48
N PRO A 156 21.54 24.69 -4.24
CA PRO A 156 22.83 24.91 -4.89
C PRO A 156 23.89 23.88 -4.48
N ALA A 157 23.93 23.44 -3.22
CA ALA A 157 24.86 22.40 -2.79
C ALA A 157 24.59 21.07 -3.50
N LEU A 158 23.31 20.68 -3.60
CA LEU A 158 22.92 19.47 -4.30
C LEU A 158 23.22 19.53 -5.80
N ASN A 159 22.91 20.66 -6.45
CA ASN A 159 23.17 20.87 -7.87
C ASN A 159 24.67 20.82 -8.19
N ALA A 160 25.51 21.41 -7.35
CA ALA A 160 26.96 21.39 -7.52
C ALA A 160 27.56 19.97 -7.49
N LEU A 161 26.92 19.05 -6.76
CA LEU A 161 27.31 17.65 -6.64
C LEU A 161 26.54 16.71 -7.61
N GLY A 162 25.68 17.26 -8.47
CA GLY A 162 24.90 16.48 -9.43
C GLY A 162 23.76 15.66 -8.83
N TYR A 163 23.29 16.02 -7.63
CA TYR A 163 22.14 15.38 -6.99
C TYR A 163 20.82 16.02 -7.43
N GLU A 164 19.84 15.18 -7.76
CA GLU A 164 18.44 15.54 -7.85
C GLU A 164 17.83 15.60 -6.45
N HIS A 165 16.71 16.33 -6.31
CA HIS A 165 16.03 16.45 -5.04
C HIS A 165 14.52 16.34 -5.17
N TYR A 166 13.89 15.88 -4.10
CA TYR A 166 12.45 15.95 -3.90
C TYR A 166 12.19 16.67 -2.57
N LYS A 167 11.59 17.86 -2.64
CA LYS A 167 11.10 18.54 -1.45
C LYS A 167 9.72 18.01 -1.10
N ALA A 168 9.53 17.60 0.15
CA ALA A 168 8.21 17.29 0.68
C ALA A 168 7.30 18.52 0.52
N ASP A 169 6.26 18.37 -0.29
CA ASP A 169 5.29 19.40 -0.58
C ASP A 169 3.87 18.93 -0.25
N ASN A 170 3.00 19.90 0.04
CA ASN A 170 1.58 19.66 0.27
C ASN A 170 0.78 19.69 -1.04
N GLU A 171 1.32 19.18 -2.15
CA GLU A 171 0.50 19.08 -3.37
C GLU A 171 -0.72 18.20 -3.08
N ILE A 172 -1.90 18.80 -3.25
CA ILE A 172 -3.18 18.14 -3.08
C ILE A 172 -3.30 17.12 -4.21
N THR A 173 -3.28 15.84 -3.83
CA THR A 173 -3.59 14.73 -4.73
C THR A 173 -4.67 13.86 -4.09
N ASN A 174 -5.35 13.03 -4.88
CA ASN A 174 -6.30 12.03 -4.34
C ASN A 174 -5.59 10.86 -3.62
N LYS A 175 -4.27 10.93 -3.42
CA LYS A 175 -3.49 9.92 -2.72
C LYS A 175 -3.26 10.35 -1.28
N ASP A 176 -3.25 9.38 -0.39
CA ASP A 176 -2.87 9.59 0.99
C ASP A 176 -1.45 10.18 1.10
N ILE A 177 -1.32 11.27 1.86
CA ILE A 177 -0.09 12.06 1.99
C ILE A 177 1.06 11.22 2.58
N MET A 178 0.80 10.41 3.61
CA MET A 178 1.82 9.53 4.21
C MET A 178 2.29 8.45 3.24
N CYS A 179 1.39 7.95 2.39
CA CYS A 179 1.75 7.03 1.32
C CYS A 179 2.67 7.70 0.29
N LYS A 180 2.35 8.94 -0.14
CA LYS A 180 3.20 9.74 -1.06
C LYS A 180 4.59 9.96 -0.48
N ILE A 181 4.68 10.43 0.77
CA ILE A 181 5.95 10.69 1.44
C ILE A 181 6.77 9.40 1.59
N CYS A 182 6.16 8.31 2.07
CA CYS A 182 6.83 7.02 2.20
C CYS A 182 7.34 6.49 0.85
N GLN A 183 6.59 6.69 -0.23
CA GLN A 183 7.03 6.35 -1.59
C GLN A 183 8.28 7.14 -1.99
N GLN A 184 8.29 8.45 -1.75
CA GLN A 184 9.41 9.33 -2.14
C GLN A 184 10.66 9.06 -1.31
N ILE A 185 10.53 8.86 0.01
CA ILE A 185 11.66 8.49 0.88
C ILE A 185 12.31 7.19 0.40
N GLN A 186 11.51 6.15 0.12
CA GLN A 186 12.03 4.87 -0.37
C GLN A 186 12.77 5.03 -1.70
N ALA A 187 12.28 5.89 -2.61
CA ALA A 187 12.91 6.17 -3.90
C ALA A 187 14.26 6.91 -3.78
N CYS A 188 14.50 7.69 -2.73
CA CYS A 188 15.71 8.50 -2.57
C CYS A 188 16.88 7.74 -1.94
N LYS A 189 18.12 8.16 -2.23
CA LYS A 189 19.36 7.65 -1.62
C LYS A 189 19.43 7.94 -0.12
N MET A 190 19.12 9.18 0.25
CA MET A 190 19.20 9.70 1.61
C MET A 190 18.23 10.87 1.78
N ALA A 191 18.20 11.45 2.98
CA ALA A 191 17.40 12.63 3.26
C ALA A 191 18.22 13.78 3.88
N ILE A 192 17.80 15.00 3.60
CA ILE A 192 18.18 16.21 4.32
C ILE A 192 16.93 16.70 5.07
N ILE A 193 17.02 16.86 6.39
CA ILE A 193 15.90 17.23 7.24
C ILE A 193 16.22 18.54 7.94
N ASN A 194 15.50 19.60 7.60
CA ASN A 194 15.60 20.89 8.27
C ASN A 194 14.66 20.95 9.47
N ILE A 195 15.19 20.78 10.68
CA ILE A 195 14.38 20.78 11.92
C ILE A 195 14.18 22.18 12.52
N SER A 196 14.54 23.24 11.78
CA SER A 196 14.40 24.61 12.27
C SER A 196 12.94 24.92 12.65
N GLY A 197 12.74 25.64 13.75
CA GLY A 197 11.41 25.93 14.30
C GLY A 197 10.66 24.71 14.85
N LEU A 198 11.26 23.50 14.84
CA LEU A 198 10.69 22.25 15.37
C LEU A 198 9.32 21.91 14.80
N ASN A 199 9.16 22.04 13.48
CA ASN A 199 7.88 21.77 12.82
C ASN A 199 7.44 20.30 13.01
N PRO A 200 6.24 20.02 13.59
CA PRO A 200 5.81 18.66 13.90
C PRO A 200 5.72 17.72 12.69
N ASN A 201 5.37 18.24 11.51
CA ASN A 201 5.30 17.41 10.29
C ASN A 201 6.70 16.99 9.84
N VAL A 202 7.67 17.90 9.91
CA VAL A 202 9.07 17.58 9.59
C VAL A 202 9.64 16.56 10.58
N MET A 203 9.29 16.67 11.86
CA MET A 203 9.68 15.69 12.88
C MET A 203 9.07 14.30 12.60
N LEU A 204 7.82 14.24 12.14
CA LEU A 204 7.19 12.99 11.72
C LEU A 204 7.91 12.38 10.50
N GLU A 205 8.24 13.19 9.50
CA GLU A 205 8.98 12.77 8.31
C GLU A 205 10.37 12.26 8.69
N GLN A 206 11.07 12.94 9.59
CA GLN A 206 12.36 12.50 10.15
C GLN A 206 12.26 11.10 10.77
N GLY A 207 11.25 10.87 11.61
CA GLY A 207 11.00 9.56 12.22
C GLY A 207 10.75 8.48 11.16
N LEU A 208 9.99 8.79 10.10
CA LEU A 208 9.74 7.87 9.00
C LEU A 208 11.01 7.55 8.21
N VAL A 209 11.86 8.54 7.95
CA VAL A 209 13.17 8.35 7.29
C VAL A 209 14.06 7.42 8.12
N TYR A 210 14.14 7.63 9.44
CA TYR A 210 14.87 6.74 10.34
C TYR A 210 14.29 5.32 10.37
N GLY A 211 12.97 5.19 10.47
CA GLY A 211 12.29 3.89 10.47
C GLY A 211 12.51 3.10 9.16
N LEU A 212 12.77 3.80 8.06
CA LEU A 212 13.12 3.21 6.76
C LEU A 212 14.63 2.95 6.60
N GLY A 213 15.44 3.26 7.60
CA GLY A 213 16.89 3.02 7.60
C GLY A 213 17.64 3.87 6.57
N LYS A 214 17.11 5.04 6.21
CA LYS A 214 17.76 5.95 5.25
C LYS A 214 18.85 6.77 5.95
N PRO A 215 20.02 6.99 5.33
CA PRO A 215 20.97 7.98 5.80
C PRO A 215 20.32 9.36 5.87
N VAL A 216 20.64 10.13 6.91
CA VAL A 216 20.01 11.43 7.19
C VAL A 216 21.08 12.47 7.51
N ILE A 217 21.03 13.62 6.85
CA ILE A 217 21.69 14.84 7.30
C ILE A 217 20.64 15.72 7.94
N ILE A 218 20.84 16.07 9.20
CA ILE A 218 19.96 16.98 9.92
C ILE A 218 20.58 18.36 9.91
N ILE A 219 19.77 19.37 9.62
CA ILE A 219 20.20 20.77 9.62
C ILE A 219 19.27 21.58 10.52
N LYS A 220 19.81 22.60 11.18
CA LYS A 220 19.02 23.57 11.94
C LYS A 220 19.63 24.96 11.87
N ASP A 221 18.80 25.99 11.99
CA ASP A 221 19.31 27.34 12.20
C ASP A 221 19.85 27.52 13.65
N LYS A 222 20.46 28.68 13.88
CA LYS A 222 20.98 29.06 15.21
C LYS A 222 19.90 29.37 16.25
N ASN A 223 18.70 29.76 15.80
CA ASN A 223 17.63 30.21 16.69
C ASN A 223 16.84 29.02 17.27
N THR A 224 16.92 27.86 16.61
CA THR A 224 16.26 26.64 17.03
C THR A 224 17.06 25.98 18.14
N ASN A 225 16.43 25.88 19.31
CA ASN A 225 16.99 25.16 20.45
C ASN A 225 17.27 23.71 20.09
N ALA A 226 18.40 23.20 20.58
CA ALA A 226 18.68 21.77 20.49
C ALA A 226 17.58 20.98 21.20
N ILE A 227 17.16 19.86 20.62
CA ILE A 227 16.19 18.96 21.23
C ILE A 227 16.93 18.20 22.33
N SER A 228 16.77 18.64 23.58
CA SER A 228 17.55 18.21 24.74
C SER A 228 17.48 16.70 25.03
N ASP A 229 16.37 16.05 24.70
CA ASP A 229 16.14 14.62 24.99
C ASP A 229 16.67 13.68 23.89
N LEU A 230 17.11 14.24 22.76
CA LEU A 230 17.74 13.51 21.65
C LEU A 230 19.27 13.63 21.70
N GLY A 231 19.86 13.64 22.90
CA GLY A 231 21.24 14.03 23.26
C GLY A 231 22.44 13.36 22.55
N SER A 232 22.26 12.82 21.35
CA SER A 232 23.32 12.29 20.48
C SER A 232 23.04 12.49 18.98
N ILE A 233 22.04 13.29 18.59
CA ILE A 233 21.78 13.58 17.17
C ILE A 233 22.77 14.62 16.65
N GLU A 234 23.62 14.20 15.73
CA GLU A 234 24.50 15.09 14.97
C GLU A 234 23.67 15.93 13.99
N TYR A 235 23.90 17.24 14.00
CA TYR A 235 23.25 18.19 13.09
C TYR A 235 24.24 19.23 12.61
N ILE A 236 23.96 19.76 11.41
CA ILE A 236 24.65 20.92 10.86
C ILE A 236 23.87 22.17 11.28
N GLU A 237 24.42 22.92 12.23
CA GLU A 237 23.91 24.25 12.55
C GLU A 237 24.38 25.27 11.49
N TYR A 238 23.49 26.11 10.98
CA TYR A 238 23.81 27.14 9.99
C TYR A 238 23.37 28.55 10.42
N SER A 239 24.13 29.58 10.04
CA SER A 239 23.77 30.99 10.28
C SER A 239 22.98 31.65 9.15
N HIS A 240 23.27 31.27 7.90
CA HIS A 240 22.60 31.78 6.70
C HIS A 240 22.77 30.77 5.56
N ALA A 241 22.05 30.98 4.45
CA ALA A 241 22.01 30.03 3.35
C ALA A 241 23.40 29.70 2.73
N GLY A 242 24.28 30.69 2.57
CA GLY A 242 25.65 30.46 2.08
C GLY A 242 26.50 29.55 2.99
N ASP A 243 26.43 29.74 4.31
CA ASP A 243 27.12 28.89 5.29
C ASP A 243 26.57 27.46 5.25
N LEU A 244 25.25 27.31 5.15
CA LEU A 244 24.60 26.01 4.98
C LEU A 244 25.08 25.30 3.70
N ARG A 245 25.15 26.02 2.57
CA ARG A 245 25.63 25.46 1.30
C ARG A 245 27.04 24.90 1.44
N ASP A 246 27.96 25.69 1.99
CA ASP A 246 29.37 25.32 2.07
C ASP A 246 29.59 24.14 3.05
N LYS A 247 28.79 24.06 4.12
CA LYS A 247 28.77 22.91 5.04
C LYS A 247 28.18 21.65 4.40
N LEU A 248 27.10 21.78 3.63
CA LEU A 248 26.48 20.66 2.92
C LEU A 248 27.40 20.08 1.84
N LEU A 249 28.15 20.92 1.12
CA LEU A 249 29.15 20.46 0.15
C LEU A 249 30.17 19.52 0.83
N LYS A 250 30.72 19.95 1.98
CA LYS A 250 31.67 19.14 2.75
C LYS A 250 31.08 17.86 3.34
N ALA A 251 29.79 17.87 3.67
CA ALA A 251 29.11 16.72 4.28
C ALA A 251 28.66 15.67 3.24
N LEU A 252 28.60 16.04 1.96
CA LEU A 252 28.09 15.21 0.87
C LEU A 252 29.18 14.73 -0.11
N ASP A 253 30.37 15.35 -0.08
CA ASP A 253 31.61 14.87 -0.73
C ASP A 253 32.10 13.54 -0.10
#